data_AF-A0A2V9N3J9-F1
#
_entry.id   AF-A0A2V9N3J9-F1
#
_cell.length_a   1.000
_cell.length_b   1.000
_cell.length_c   1.000
_cell.angle_alpha   90.00
_cell.angle_beta   90.00
_cell.angle_gamma   90.00
#
_symmetry.space_group_name_H-M   'P 1'
#
loop_
_entity.id
_entity.type
_entity.pdbx_description
1 polymer ?
#
loop_
_entity_poly.entity_id
_entity_poly.type
_entity_poly.pdbx_seq_one_letter_code
_entity_poly.pdbx_strand_id
1 'polypeptide(L)'
;MYIAFVQLYPRWIMQRQFHKQPGAHGPRTLMFDGTGAHWRWNGGTGDVEWRNYIRWVEGKNQFLFYTSPGCFNILPKRALNSDQLAELRDTLKQNVSVAK
;
A
#
# COMPACT_ATOMS: atom_id res chain seq x y z
N MET A 1 -34.50 10.19 3.82
CA MET A 1 -33.75 11.42 3.44
C MET A 1 -32.47 11.67 4.28
N TYR A 2 -31.99 10.73 5.10
CA TYR A 2 -30.70 10.86 5.83
C TYR A 2 -29.58 9.97 5.27
N ILE A 3 -29.93 8.91 4.53
CA ILE A 3 -28.99 7.92 4.00
C ILE A 3 -28.02 8.55 2.97
N ALA A 4 -28.50 9.49 2.15
CA ALA A 4 -27.65 10.17 1.17
C ALA A 4 -26.56 11.03 1.83
N PHE A 5 -26.86 11.71 2.94
CA PHE A 5 -25.87 12.49 3.70
C PHE A 5 -24.81 11.57 4.33
N VAL A 6 -25.21 10.42 4.87
CA VAL A 6 -24.30 9.42 5.43
C VAL A 6 -23.34 8.84 4.38
N GLN A 7 -23.75 8.76 3.11
CA GLN A 7 -22.91 8.23 2.03
C GLN A 7 -22.03 9.30 1.36
N LEU A 8 -22.52 10.54 1.22
CA LEU A 8 -21.80 11.61 0.55
C LEU A 8 -20.78 12.31 1.46
N TYR A 9 -21.08 12.42 2.75
CA TYR A 9 -20.23 13.11 3.72
C TYR A 9 -18.83 12.45 3.91
N PRO A 10 -18.70 11.11 4.04
CA PRO A 10 -17.41 10.45 4.15
C PRO A 10 -16.54 10.65 2.91
N ARG A 11 -17.16 10.58 1.71
CA ARG A 11 -16.45 10.76 0.45
C ARG A 11 -15.86 12.16 0.35
N TRP A 12 -16.61 13.18 0.75
CA TRP A 12 -16.14 14.56 0.76
C TRP A 12 -15.00 14.78 1.76
N ILE A 13 -15.12 14.24 2.98
CA ILE A 13 -14.04 14.32 3.98
C ILE A 13 -12.79 13.61 3.48
N MET A 14 -12.91 12.40 2.94
CA MET A 14 -11.76 11.63 2.43
C MET A 14 -11.03 12.37 1.31
N GLN A 15 -11.78 12.92 0.35
CA GLN A 15 -11.19 13.75 -0.69
C GLN A 15 -10.47 14.95 -0.09
N ARG A 16 -11.11 15.67 0.84
CA ARG A 16 -10.52 16.83 1.49
C ARG A 16 -9.26 16.47 2.29
N GLN A 17 -9.26 15.35 3.00
CA GLN A 17 -8.09 14.84 3.74
C GLN A 17 -6.94 14.54 2.78
N PHE A 18 -7.21 13.85 1.68
CA PHE A 18 -6.19 13.56 0.67
C PHE A 18 -5.58 14.84 0.08
N HIS A 19 -6.42 15.80 -0.33
CA HIS A 19 -5.93 17.08 -0.86
C HIS A 19 -5.13 17.88 0.16
N LYS A 20 -5.44 17.75 1.45
CA LYS A 20 -4.76 18.44 2.54
C LYS A 20 -3.52 17.70 3.06
N GLN A 21 -3.21 16.50 2.60
CA GLN A 21 -2.06 15.72 3.05
C GLN A 21 -0.87 15.92 2.11
N PRO A 22 0.11 16.79 2.41
CA PRO A 22 1.18 17.14 1.48
C PRO A 22 2.02 15.93 1.09
N GLY A 23 2.29 15.03 2.05
CA GLY A 23 3.07 13.81 1.82
C GLY A 23 2.35 12.71 1.03
N ALA A 24 1.04 12.85 0.76
CA ALA A 24 0.33 11.97 -0.17
C ALA A 24 0.51 12.40 -1.63
N HIS A 25 0.97 13.63 -1.85
CA HIS A 25 1.25 14.18 -3.17
C HIS A 25 2.73 13.98 -3.54
N GLY A 26 2.97 13.75 -4.81
CA GLY A 26 4.31 13.59 -5.37
C GLY A 26 4.75 12.15 -5.58
N PRO A 27 5.96 11.96 -6.13
CA PRO A 27 6.48 10.64 -6.44
C PRO A 27 6.79 9.87 -5.14
N ARG A 28 6.41 8.59 -5.14
CA ARG A 28 6.78 7.62 -4.10
C ARG A 28 7.55 6.48 -4.75
N THR A 29 8.75 6.26 -4.27
CA THR A 29 9.61 5.16 -4.71
C THR A 29 9.51 4.03 -3.70
N LEU A 30 9.35 2.82 -4.20
CA LEU A 30 9.35 1.60 -3.41
C LEU A 30 10.47 0.70 -3.91
N MET A 31 11.35 0.31 -3.01
CA MET A 31 12.42 -0.64 -3.30
C MET A 31 12.21 -1.87 -2.41
N PHE A 32 12.36 -3.05 -3.01
CA PHE A 32 12.35 -4.31 -2.28
C PHE A 32 13.77 -4.85 -2.24
N ASP A 33 14.18 -5.30 -1.07
CA ASP A 33 15.47 -5.94 -0.83
C ASP A 33 15.25 -7.27 -0.08
N GLY A 34 16.30 -8.06 0.12
CA GLY A 34 16.23 -9.30 0.90
C GLY A 34 15.80 -9.10 2.35
N THR A 35 15.90 -7.87 2.88
CA THR A 35 15.53 -7.54 4.26
C THR A 35 14.09 -7.05 4.41
N GLY A 36 13.56 -6.32 3.44
CA GLY A 36 12.23 -5.73 3.54
C GLY A 36 11.85 -4.81 2.39
N ALA A 37 10.83 -3.99 2.66
CA ALA A 37 10.32 -2.97 1.76
C ALA A 37 10.72 -1.57 2.24
N HIS A 38 11.36 -0.83 1.35
CA HIS A 38 11.88 0.51 1.59
C HIS A 38 11.05 1.53 0.81
N TRP A 39 10.30 2.34 1.54
CA TRP A 39 9.46 3.41 1.03
C TRP A 39 10.20 4.73 1.12
N ARG A 40 10.19 5.49 0.03
CA ARG A 40 10.75 6.84 -0.04
C ARG A 40 9.73 7.76 -0.70
N TRP A 41 9.41 8.88 -0.07
CA TRP A 41 8.49 9.90 -0.61
C TRP A 41 8.97 11.30 -0.24
N ASN A 42 8.32 12.31 -0.81
CA ASN A 42 8.63 13.68 -0.48
C ASN A 42 8.23 14.00 0.97
N GLY A 43 9.22 14.16 1.85
CA GLY A 43 9.02 14.43 3.27
C GLY A 43 9.11 13.22 4.19
N GLY A 44 9.56 12.05 3.70
CA GLY A 44 9.81 10.93 4.61
C GLY A 44 10.35 9.65 3.98
N THR A 45 10.84 8.80 4.86
CA THR A 45 11.31 7.45 4.56
C THR A 45 10.60 6.46 5.48
N GLY A 46 10.39 5.24 5.02
CA GLY A 46 9.77 4.18 5.83
C GLY A 46 10.37 2.85 5.43
N ASP A 47 10.94 2.14 6.39
CA ASP A 47 11.57 0.85 6.18
C ASP A 47 10.78 -0.20 6.97
N VAL A 48 10.32 -1.24 6.28
CA VAL A 48 9.51 -2.30 6.89
C VAL A 48 10.13 -3.65 6.55
N GLU A 49 10.71 -4.30 7.55
CA GLU A 49 11.23 -5.66 7.41
C GLU A 49 10.13 -6.67 7.07
N TRP A 50 10.49 -7.72 6.33
CA TRP A 50 9.55 -8.78 5.94
C TRP A 50 8.81 -9.41 7.11
N ARG A 51 9.47 -9.59 8.26
CA ARG A 51 8.90 -10.15 9.50
C ARG A 51 7.70 -9.36 10.04
N ASN A 52 7.61 -8.08 9.72
CA ASN A 52 6.56 -7.18 10.23
C ASN A 52 5.31 -7.21 9.33
N TYR A 53 5.37 -7.91 8.19
CA TYR A 53 4.20 -8.13 7.36
C TYR A 53 3.43 -9.36 7.82
N ILE A 54 2.15 -9.15 8.14
CA ILE A 54 1.25 -10.21 8.60
C ILE A 54 0.70 -11.00 7.41
N ARG A 55 0.38 -10.29 6.33
CA ARG A 55 -0.14 -10.87 5.08
C ARG A 55 -0.03 -9.89 3.94
N TRP A 56 -0.17 -10.41 2.72
CA TRP A 56 -0.39 -9.62 1.53
C TRP A 56 -1.61 -10.12 0.76
N VAL A 57 -2.25 -9.23 0.02
CA VAL A 57 -3.42 -9.55 -0.81
C VAL A 57 -3.24 -8.92 -2.18
N GLU A 58 -3.44 -9.72 -3.22
CA GLU A 58 -3.49 -9.24 -4.59
C GLU A 58 -4.93 -8.88 -4.98
N GLY A 59 -5.19 -7.60 -5.15
CA GLY A 59 -6.43 -7.10 -5.75
C GLY A 59 -6.34 -6.98 -7.27
N LYS A 60 -7.42 -6.56 -7.92
CA LYS A 60 -7.46 -6.36 -9.37
C LYS A 60 -6.41 -5.35 -9.85
N ASN A 61 -6.29 -4.21 -9.17
CA ASN A 61 -5.45 -3.08 -9.61
C ASN A 61 -4.29 -2.77 -8.65
N GLN A 62 -4.18 -3.48 -7.51
CA GLN A 62 -3.23 -3.15 -6.45
C GLN A 62 -2.84 -4.36 -5.63
N PHE A 63 -1.67 -4.29 -5.00
CA PHE A 63 -1.27 -5.15 -3.89
C PHE A 63 -1.46 -4.41 -2.58
N LEU A 64 -1.94 -5.12 -1.57
CA LEU A 64 -2.09 -4.64 -0.20
C LEU A 64 -1.12 -5.41 0.69
N PHE A 65 -0.28 -4.69 1.42
CA PHE A 65 0.65 -5.26 2.40
C PHE A 65 0.22 -4.87 3.80
N TYR A 66 -0.17 -5.84 4.62
CA TYR A 66 -0.67 -5.59 5.96
C TYR A 66 0.48 -5.65 6.96
N THR A 67 0.74 -4.54 7.66
CA THR A 67 1.68 -4.49 8.80
C THR A 67 0.93 -4.63 10.13
N SER A 68 -0.38 -4.38 10.13
CA SER A 68 -1.28 -4.66 11.25
C SER A 68 -2.66 -5.03 10.70
N PRO A 69 -3.60 -5.53 11.52
CA PRO A 69 -4.97 -5.78 11.07
C PRO A 69 -5.69 -4.53 10.51
N GLY A 70 -5.32 -3.34 10.98
CA GLY A 70 -5.91 -2.07 10.54
C GLY A 70 -5.04 -1.22 9.62
N CYS A 71 -3.74 -1.53 9.49
CA CYS A 71 -2.80 -0.74 8.69
C CYS A 71 -2.27 -1.55 7.51
N PHE A 72 -2.36 -0.95 6.33
CA PHE A 72 -1.87 -1.55 5.10
C PHE A 72 -1.19 -0.52 4.22
N ASN A 73 -0.17 -0.97 3.49
CA ASN A 73 0.45 -0.24 2.41
C ASN A 73 -0.15 -0.70 1.08
N ILE A 74 -0.34 0.26 0.16
CA ILE A 74 -0.92 0.01 -1.15
C ILE A 74 0.18 0.19 -2.20
N LEU A 75 0.32 -0.80 -3.07
CA LEU A 75 1.13 -0.68 -4.29
C LEU A 75 0.24 -0.88 -5.52
N PRO A 76 -0.01 0.18 -6.32
CA PRO A 76 -0.76 0.08 -7.55
C PRO A 76 -0.01 -0.76 -8.59
N LYS A 77 -0.68 -1.72 -9.23
CA LYS A 77 -0.11 -2.56 -10.30
C LYS A 77 0.32 -1.75 -11.51
N ARG A 78 -0.37 -0.63 -11.78
CA ARG A 78 -0.03 0.30 -12.88
C ARG A 78 1.36 0.94 -12.76
N ALA A 79 1.98 0.87 -11.58
CA ALA A 79 3.33 1.39 -11.35
C ALA A 79 4.42 0.36 -11.67
N LEU A 80 4.05 -0.87 -12.05
CA LEU A 80 4.94 -1.98 -12.29
C LEU A 80 4.75 -2.52 -13.72
N ASN A 81 5.84 -3.00 -14.31
CA ASN A 81 5.80 -3.76 -15.56
C ASN A 81 5.42 -5.23 -15.30
N SER A 82 5.11 -6.00 -16.35
CA SER A 82 4.76 -7.43 -16.25
C SER A 82 5.79 -8.26 -15.49
N ASP A 83 7.07 -8.00 -15.75
CA ASP A 83 8.18 -8.79 -15.19
C ASP A 83 8.36 -8.47 -13.71
N GLN A 84 8.27 -7.18 -13.36
CA GLN A 84 8.28 -6.73 -11.97
C GLN A 84 7.08 -7.25 -11.18
N LEU A 85 5.92 -7.43 -11.82
CA LEU A 85 4.75 -8.04 -11.18
C LEU A 85 5.00 -9.52 -10.85
N ALA A 86 5.66 -10.26 -11.74
CA ALA A 86 6.02 -11.66 -11.49
C ALA A 86 7.06 -11.76 -10.36
N GLU A 87 8.14 -10.98 -10.45
CA GLU A 87 9.21 -10.94 -9.45
C GLU A 87 8.69 -10.54 -8.06
N LEU A 88 7.79 -9.55 -8.01
CA LEU A 88 7.15 -9.13 -6.76
C LEU A 88 6.34 -10.28 -6.14
N ARG A 89 5.55 -11.01 -6.94
CA ARG A 89 4.77 -12.14 -6.41
C ARG A 89 5.67 -13.22 -5.83
N ASP A 90 6.78 -13.51 -6.49
CA ASP A 90 7.72 -14.53 -6.01
C ASP A 90 8.43 -14.08 -4.74
N THR A 91 8.88 -12.82 -4.69
CA THR A 91 9.45 -12.19 -3.49
C THR A 91 8.49 -12.25 -2.32
N LEU A 92 7.20 -11.95 -2.53
CA LEU A 92 6.20 -11.97 -1.47
C LEU A 92 5.86 -13.37 -1.00
N LYS A 93 5.79 -14.35 -1.90
CA LYS A 93 5.57 -15.75 -1.53
C LYS A 93 6.73 -16.31 -0.71
N GLN A 94 7.96 -15.88 -0.99
CA GLN A 94 9.16 -16.32 -0.28
C GLN A 94 9.27 -15.68 1.11
N ASN A 95 8.99 -14.38 1.22
CA ASN A 95 9.32 -13.61 2.42
C ASN A 95 8.13 -13.33 3.36
N VAL A 96 6.90 -13.36 2.85
CA VAL A 96 5.71 -13.09 3.66
C VAL A 96 4.89 -14.36 3.73
N SER A 97 4.95 -15.05 4.87
CA SER A 97 4.07 -16.19 5.11
C SER A 97 2.62 -15.71 5.02
N VAL A 98 1.81 -16.35 4.18
CA VAL A 98 0.37 -16.16 4.22
C VAL A 98 -0.07 -16.65 5.59
N ALA A 99 -0.29 -15.74 6.54
CA ALA A 99 -0.83 -16.11 7.85
C ALA A 99 -2.13 -16.89 7.61
N LYS A 100 -2.12 -18.15 8.06
CA LYS A 100 -3.24 -19.08 8.02
C LYS A 100 -4.45 -18.50 8.74
#